data_AF-A0A8X8Z5A8-F1
#
_entry.id   AF-A0A8X8Z5A8-F1
#
_cell.length_a   1.000
_cell.length_b   1.000
_cell.length_c   1.000
_cell.angle_alpha   90.00
_cell.angle_beta   90.00
_cell.angle_gamma   90.00
#
_symmetry.space_group_name_H-M   'P 1'
#
loop_
_entity.id
_entity.type
_entity.pdbx_description
1 polymer ?
#
loop_
_entity_poly.entity_id
_entity_poly.type
_entity_poly.pdbx_seq_one_letter_code
_entity_poly.pdbx_strand_id
1 'polypeptide(L)'
;MTALHLFDKNPKRIPKTVIAMRRLLLNSVSSLKHYSSSASASNVLKPGDILKQSRIFSIAEVEDYSKLTHDHNPLHFDLECATKAGYKDTPIPGLLVASLFPRIIASHFPGAIYVKQTLEFREPVFVGDDVVGEVQANSIRQLKDKFMVKFATTCRKDGGEVVIGGEATAILPALAVNGVGQGFYSLDNILIQNLGRLRDAGARRPDTVIEKVKNANGNWMKQEVDLLHNITGYAAKGCITAAMGPSGAGKSTFFDGLAGREPHGTRDDRLFPMLTVYETLMFAADFRLGSMSAADKRQCVEQLIEKLGLTSSRNTYIGDKGRRGVSGGERRRVTIGVDIIHRPSLLFLDEPT
;
A
#
# COMPACT_ATOMS: atom_id res chain seq x y z
N MET A 1 14.19 -0.83 -12.22
CA MET A 1 15.03 -0.64 -11.03
C MET A 1 15.09 0.83 -10.80
N THR A 2 14.47 1.36 -9.74
CA THR A 2 14.62 2.79 -9.41
C THR A 2 13.72 3.23 -8.24
N ALA A 3 14.20 3.94 -7.23
CA ALA A 3 15.55 4.43 -6.97
C ALA A 3 16.33 3.42 -6.12
N LEU A 4 17.29 2.75 -6.75
CA LEU A 4 18.37 2.05 -6.07
C LEU A 4 19.68 2.73 -6.49
N HIS A 5 20.07 3.75 -5.74
CA HIS A 5 21.48 4.08 -5.59
C HIS A 5 21.68 4.40 -4.12
N LEU A 6 22.32 3.47 -3.41
CA LEU A 6 23.66 3.66 -2.88
C LEU A 6 24.03 2.39 -2.13
N PHE A 7 24.96 1.64 -2.72
CA PHE A 7 25.75 0.64 -2.01
C PHE A 7 26.58 1.37 -0.95
N ASP A 8 26.57 0.86 0.28
CA ASP A 8 27.75 0.98 1.14
C ASP A 8 28.74 -0.14 0.75
N LYS A 9 30.01 0.23 0.76
CA LYS A 9 31.16 -0.44 0.16
C LYS A 9 31.58 -1.67 0.97
N ASN A 10 30.86 -2.80 0.85
CA ASN A 10 31.43 -4.17 0.98
C ASN A 10 30.35 -5.25 0.79
N PRO A 11 30.34 -6.02 -0.32
CA PRO A 11 29.35 -7.07 -0.54
C PRO A 11 29.83 -8.36 0.13
N LYS A 12 29.50 -8.57 1.41
CA LYS A 12 29.66 -9.89 2.03
C LYS A 12 28.35 -10.32 2.72
N ARG A 13 27.58 -11.11 1.96
CA ARG A 13 26.36 -11.88 2.31
C ARG A 13 25.07 -11.07 2.52
N ILE A 14 24.11 -11.29 1.63
CA ILE A 14 22.69 -10.99 1.87
C ILE A 14 22.18 -11.97 2.93
N PRO A 15 21.58 -11.50 4.04
CA PRO A 15 21.14 -12.41 5.08
C PRO A 15 19.98 -13.33 4.64
N LYS A 16 19.97 -14.57 5.14
CA LYS A 16 18.98 -15.59 4.77
C LYS A 16 17.54 -15.18 5.14
N THR A 17 17.37 -14.34 6.15
CA THR A 17 16.11 -13.70 6.58
C THR A 17 15.53 -12.81 5.48
N VAL A 18 16.37 -11.94 4.88
CA VAL A 18 15.99 -11.07 3.76
C VAL A 18 15.63 -11.88 2.51
N ILE A 19 16.34 -12.98 2.24
CA ILE A 19 16.04 -13.87 1.11
C ILE A 19 14.69 -14.58 1.31
N ALA A 20 14.39 -15.06 2.53
CA ALA A 20 13.12 -15.69 2.85
C ALA A 20 11.95 -14.69 2.73
N MET A 21 12.11 -13.46 3.22
CA MET A 21 11.11 -12.38 3.05
C MET A 21 10.90 -12.02 1.57
N ARG A 22 11.98 -11.93 0.81
CA ARG A 22 11.89 -11.66 -0.63
C ARG A 22 11.16 -12.78 -1.37
N ARG A 23 11.35 -14.06 -1.00
CA ARG A 23 10.57 -15.19 -1.54
C ARG A 23 9.10 -15.17 -1.14
N LEU A 24 8.78 -14.69 0.06
CA LEU A 24 7.39 -14.50 0.52
C LEU A 24 6.66 -13.41 -0.28
N LEU A 25 7.39 -12.39 -0.77
CA LEU A 25 6.81 -11.21 -1.41
C LEU A 25 6.87 -11.22 -2.95
N LEU A 26 7.86 -11.89 -3.55
CA LEU A 26 8.10 -11.86 -5.00
C LEU A 26 7.08 -12.59 -5.89
N ASN A 27 6.16 -13.37 -5.35
CA ASN A 27 5.13 -14.04 -6.15
C ASN A 27 3.98 -13.12 -6.61
N SER A 28 4.13 -11.79 -6.50
CA SER A 28 3.00 -10.86 -6.65
C SER A 28 3.17 -9.66 -7.59
N VAL A 29 4.35 -9.38 -8.17
CA VAL A 29 4.49 -8.18 -9.04
C VAL A 29 5.54 -8.34 -10.14
N SER A 30 5.12 -8.25 -11.39
CA SER A 30 5.96 -8.05 -12.57
C SER A 30 5.95 -6.58 -13.03
N SER A 31 7.13 -5.96 -12.95
CA SER A 31 7.70 -4.90 -13.81
C SER A 31 6.94 -3.57 -14.02
N LEU A 32 7.55 -2.46 -13.57
CA LEU A 32 7.32 -1.12 -14.13
C LEU A 32 8.66 -0.37 -14.36
N LYS A 33 8.76 0.22 -15.56
CA LYS A 33 9.84 1.09 -16.04
C LYS A 33 9.48 2.56 -15.80
N HIS A 34 10.54 3.37 -15.79
CA HIS A 34 10.59 4.78 -15.41
C HIS A 34 10.26 5.77 -16.51
N TYR A 35 9.58 6.88 -16.16
CA TYR A 35 9.73 8.18 -16.81
C TYR A 35 9.57 9.36 -15.84
N SER A 36 10.44 10.35 -16.04
CA SER A 36 10.71 11.55 -15.24
C SER A 36 9.60 12.60 -15.34
N SER A 37 9.41 13.41 -14.29
CA SER A 37 8.56 14.61 -14.32
C SER A 37 9.34 15.87 -13.95
N SER A 38 8.99 16.98 -14.59
CA SER A 38 9.38 18.33 -14.19
C SER A 38 8.14 19.22 -14.02
N ALA A 39 8.28 20.15 -13.09
CA ALA A 39 7.56 21.41 -12.93
C ALA A 39 6.41 21.47 -11.91
N SER A 40 6.71 22.27 -10.89
CA SER A 40 5.94 22.90 -9.82
C SER A 40 4.71 23.71 -10.25
N ALA A 41 3.61 23.64 -9.50
CA ALA A 41 2.65 24.74 -9.32
C ALA A 41 1.67 24.47 -8.15
N SER A 42 1.17 25.55 -7.56
CA SER A 42 0.30 25.71 -6.37
C SER A 42 -0.63 24.54 -5.95
N ASN A 43 -0.62 24.21 -4.66
CA ASN A 43 -1.41 23.16 -4.00
C ASN A 43 -2.94 23.41 -3.91
N VAL A 44 -3.54 24.27 -4.73
CA VAL A 44 -5.00 24.58 -4.66
C VAL A 44 -5.60 24.54 -6.06
N LEU A 45 -6.67 23.77 -6.22
CA LEU A 45 -7.38 23.54 -7.47
C LEU A 45 -8.08 24.82 -7.93
N LYS A 46 -7.83 25.21 -9.18
CA LYS A 46 -8.42 26.35 -9.86
C LYS A 46 -9.14 25.92 -11.13
N PRO A 47 -10.14 26.69 -11.60
CA PRO A 47 -10.70 26.46 -12.92
C PRO A 47 -9.59 26.53 -14.00
N GLY A 48 -9.60 25.56 -14.90
CA GLY A 48 -8.57 25.35 -15.92
C GLY A 48 -7.54 24.28 -15.57
N ASP A 49 -7.35 23.97 -14.28
CA ASP A 49 -6.38 22.95 -13.85
C ASP A 49 -6.77 21.56 -14.38
N ILE A 50 -5.76 20.80 -14.81
CA ILE A 50 -5.92 19.46 -15.37
C ILE A 50 -5.19 18.44 -14.51
N LEU A 51 -5.92 17.43 -14.05
CA LEU A 51 -5.41 16.27 -13.33
C LEU A 51 -5.39 15.07 -14.28
N LYS A 52 -4.29 14.31 -14.33
CA LYS A 52 -4.10 13.22 -15.30
C LYS A 52 -3.58 11.94 -14.65
N GLN A 53 -3.97 10.80 -15.22
CA GLN A 53 -3.46 9.48 -14.85
C GLN A 53 -3.41 8.54 -16.06
N SER A 54 -2.25 7.91 -16.29
CA SER A 54 -2.09 6.82 -17.27
C SER A 54 -2.40 5.47 -16.66
N ARG A 55 -2.97 4.57 -17.45
CA ARG A 55 -3.17 3.17 -17.08
C ARG A 55 -3.24 2.28 -18.32
N ILE A 56 -2.62 1.10 -18.20
CA ILE A 56 -2.79 -0.02 -19.12
C ILE A 56 -3.72 -1.03 -18.44
N PHE A 57 -4.77 -1.47 -19.14
CA PHE A 57 -5.72 -2.46 -18.63
C PHE A 57 -5.32 -3.87 -19.04
N SER A 58 -5.51 -4.82 -18.12
CA SER A 58 -5.24 -6.24 -18.30
C SER A 58 -6.52 -7.06 -18.46
N ILE A 59 -6.40 -8.26 -19.05
CA ILE A 59 -7.53 -9.18 -19.19
C ILE A 59 -8.12 -9.61 -17.84
N ALA A 60 -7.28 -9.79 -16.81
CA ALA A 60 -7.73 -10.14 -15.46
C ALA A 60 -8.66 -9.07 -14.87
N GLU A 61 -8.38 -7.79 -15.11
CA GLU A 61 -9.25 -6.69 -14.66
C GLU A 61 -10.59 -6.66 -15.41
N VAL A 62 -10.60 -7.04 -16.69
CA VAL A 62 -11.84 -7.18 -17.47
C VAL A 62 -12.70 -8.32 -16.91
N GLU A 63 -12.09 -9.45 -16.57
CA GLU A 63 -12.77 -10.57 -15.92
C GLU A 63 -13.34 -10.19 -14.54
N ASP A 64 -12.53 -9.52 -13.70
CA ASP A 64 -12.96 -9.10 -12.37
C ASP A 64 -14.07 -8.05 -12.44
N TYR A 65 -14.00 -7.13 -13.41
CA TYR A 65 -15.07 -6.18 -13.70
C TYR A 65 -16.36 -6.90 -14.10
N SER A 66 -16.28 -7.90 -14.98
CA SER A 66 -17.43 -8.68 -15.43
C SER A 66 -18.07 -9.47 -14.29
N LYS A 67 -17.27 -10.08 -13.41
CA LYS A 67 -17.77 -10.75 -12.19
C LYS A 67 -18.49 -9.79 -11.26
N LEU A 68 -17.96 -8.57 -11.09
CA LEU A 68 -18.52 -7.56 -10.19
C LEU A 68 -19.80 -6.92 -10.73
N THR A 69 -19.82 -6.62 -12.04
CA THR A 69 -20.91 -5.85 -12.67
C THR A 69 -21.96 -6.72 -13.35
N HIS A 70 -21.68 -8.02 -13.49
CA HIS A 70 -22.47 -8.96 -14.28
C HIS A 70 -22.58 -8.61 -15.76
N ASP A 71 -21.69 -7.75 -16.26
CA ASP A 71 -21.54 -7.49 -17.69
C ASP A 71 -20.77 -8.65 -18.33
N HIS A 72 -21.51 -9.64 -18.80
CA HIS A 72 -21.00 -10.81 -19.50
C HIS A 72 -21.15 -10.67 -21.02
N ASN A 73 -21.15 -9.45 -21.56
CA ASN A 73 -21.23 -9.22 -23.00
C ASN A 73 -20.10 -9.98 -23.72
N PRO A 74 -20.41 -10.91 -24.64
CA PRO A 74 -19.40 -11.73 -25.32
C PRO A 74 -18.37 -10.90 -26.10
N LEU A 75 -18.69 -9.67 -26.50
CA LEU A 75 -17.75 -8.78 -27.19
C LEU A 75 -16.43 -8.56 -26.42
N HIS A 76 -16.45 -8.69 -25.09
CA HIS A 76 -15.26 -8.49 -24.26
C HIS A 76 -14.38 -9.74 -24.11
N PHE A 77 -14.88 -10.92 -24.49
CA PHE A 77 -14.25 -12.21 -24.19
C PHE A 77 -14.06 -13.12 -25.40
N ASP A 78 -14.90 -12.98 -26.42
CA ASP A 78 -14.91 -13.82 -27.62
C ASP A 78 -14.47 -13.00 -28.84
N LEU A 79 -13.28 -13.33 -29.35
CA LEU A 79 -12.70 -12.70 -30.53
C LEU A 79 -13.56 -12.91 -31.79
N GLU A 80 -14.24 -14.06 -31.95
CA GLU A 80 -15.12 -14.28 -33.10
C GLU A 80 -16.33 -13.36 -33.05
N CYS A 81 -16.92 -13.21 -31.87
CA CYS A 81 -18.04 -12.30 -31.64
C CYS A 81 -17.63 -10.84 -31.91
N ALA A 82 -16.47 -10.42 -31.38
CA ALA A 82 -15.93 -9.08 -31.59
C ALA A 82 -15.63 -8.80 -33.08
N THR A 83 -15.04 -9.78 -33.78
CA THR A 83 -14.73 -9.66 -35.21
C THR A 83 -16.01 -9.54 -36.06
N LYS A 84 -17.06 -10.32 -35.75
CA LYS A 84 -18.38 -10.19 -36.40
C LYS A 84 -19.02 -8.83 -36.17
N ALA A 85 -18.76 -8.20 -35.03
CA ALA A 85 -19.20 -6.84 -34.72
C ALA A 85 -18.33 -5.74 -35.35
N GLY A 86 -17.28 -6.10 -36.10
CA GLY A 86 -16.41 -5.16 -36.81
C GLY A 86 -15.18 -4.69 -36.02
N TYR A 87 -14.89 -5.29 -34.86
CA TYR A 87 -13.70 -4.99 -34.09
C TYR A 87 -12.50 -5.82 -34.55
N LYS A 88 -11.29 -5.27 -34.40
CA LYS A 88 -10.03 -5.96 -34.74
C LYS A 88 -9.54 -6.90 -33.63
N ASP A 89 -10.02 -6.70 -32.42
CA ASP A 89 -9.69 -7.47 -31.21
C ASP A 89 -10.86 -7.34 -30.22
N THR A 90 -10.78 -7.94 -29.03
CA THR A 90 -11.82 -7.82 -28.00
C THR A 90 -11.73 -6.46 -27.30
N PRO A 91 -12.70 -5.54 -27.50
CA PRO A 91 -12.70 -4.27 -26.80
C PRO A 91 -12.91 -4.47 -25.29
N ILE A 92 -12.30 -3.62 -24.47
CA ILE A 92 -12.55 -3.61 -23.02
C ILE A 92 -13.85 -2.84 -22.71
N PRO A 93 -14.54 -3.17 -21.59
CA PRO A 93 -15.76 -2.45 -21.20
C PRO A 93 -15.49 -0.95 -21.05
N GLY A 94 -16.23 -0.11 -21.77
CA GLY A 94 -16.01 1.35 -21.74
C GLY A 94 -16.15 1.96 -20.34
N LEU A 95 -17.07 1.44 -19.52
CA LEU A 95 -17.26 1.86 -18.13
C LEU A 95 -16.07 1.50 -17.23
N LEU A 96 -15.36 0.41 -17.51
CA LEU A 96 -14.11 0.08 -16.82
C LEU A 96 -13.05 1.15 -17.12
N VAL A 97 -12.95 1.63 -18.36
CA VAL A 97 -12.03 2.71 -18.73
C VAL A 97 -12.44 4.03 -18.07
N ALA A 98 -13.74 4.36 -18.09
CA ALA A 98 -14.28 5.56 -17.46
C ALA A 98 -14.08 5.59 -15.94
N SER A 99 -13.80 4.45 -15.29
CA SER A 99 -13.44 4.38 -13.85
C SER A 99 -12.19 5.19 -13.49
N LEU A 100 -11.37 5.60 -14.46
CA LEU A 100 -10.25 6.51 -14.25
C LEU A 100 -10.70 7.88 -13.71
N PHE A 101 -11.86 8.40 -14.12
CA PHE A 101 -12.32 9.72 -13.66
C PHE A 101 -12.60 9.79 -12.15
N PRO A 102 -13.43 8.90 -11.56
CA PRO A 102 -13.60 8.86 -10.11
C PRO A 102 -12.30 8.52 -9.39
N ARG A 103 -11.43 7.69 -9.97
CA ARG A 103 -10.12 7.40 -9.39
C ARG A 103 -9.25 8.64 -9.29
N ILE A 104 -9.11 9.43 -10.37
CA ILE A 104 -8.34 10.67 -10.38
C ILE A 104 -8.90 11.63 -9.32
N ILE A 105 -10.22 11.87 -9.33
CA ILE A 105 -10.85 12.80 -8.39
C ILE A 105 -10.65 12.37 -6.93
N ALA A 106 -10.94 11.10 -6.60
CA ALA A 106 -10.82 10.60 -5.23
C ALA A 106 -9.38 10.56 -4.72
N SER A 107 -8.41 10.32 -5.62
CA SER A 107 -6.97 10.32 -5.30
C SER A 107 -6.47 11.69 -4.84
N HIS A 108 -6.98 12.76 -5.47
CA HIS A 108 -6.60 14.12 -5.12
C HIS A 108 -7.46 14.69 -3.98
N PHE A 109 -8.72 14.27 -3.89
CA PHE A 109 -9.70 14.78 -2.93
C PHE A 109 -10.38 13.62 -2.18
N PRO A 110 -9.72 13.02 -1.17
CA PRO A 110 -10.33 11.98 -0.35
C PRO A 110 -11.64 12.46 0.29
N GLY A 111 -12.68 11.64 0.21
CA GLY A 111 -14.03 12.02 0.66
C GLY A 111 -14.84 12.84 -0.36
N ALA A 112 -14.35 13.02 -1.58
CA ALA A 112 -15.14 13.57 -2.67
C ALA A 112 -16.38 12.70 -2.95
N ILE A 113 -17.52 13.35 -3.13
CA ILE A 113 -18.79 12.69 -3.45
C ILE A 113 -19.04 12.88 -4.95
N TYR A 114 -19.11 11.77 -5.69
CA TYR A 114 -19.42 11.78 -7.11
C TYR A 114 -20.92 11.96 -7.33
N VAL A 115 -21.34 13.01 -8.03
CA VAL A 115 -22.76 13.39 -8.18
C VAL A 115 -23.32 12.99 -9.53
N LYS A 116 -22.57 13.26 -10.61
CA LYS A 116 -23.03 13.02 -11.98
C LYS A 116 -21.85 12.69 -12.88
N GLN A 117 -22.07 11.77 -13.82
CA GLN A 117 -21.16 11.49 -14.93
C GLN A 117 -21.98 11.46 -16.23
N THR A 118 -21.46 12.10 -17.28
CA THR A 118 -21.87 11.85 -18.66
C THR A 118 -20.69 11.23 -19.41
N LEU A 119 -20.96 10.32 -20.35
CA LEU A 119 -19.94 9.61 -21.12
C LEU A 119 -20.37 9.52 -22.59
N GLU A 120 -19.42 9.82 -23.46
CA GLU A 120 -19.48 9.62 -24.90
C GLU A 120 -18.36 8.67 -25.27
N PHE A 121 -18.71 7.44 -25.66
CA PHE A 121 -17.76 6.44 -26.16
C PHE A 121 -17.55 6.70 -27.65
N ARG A 122 -16.32 7.09 -28.02
CA ARG A 122 -15.98 7.49 -29.40
C ARG A 122 -15.25 6.38 -30.14
N GLU A 123 -14.29 5.75 -29.47
CA GLU A 123 -13.46 4.68 -30.04
C GLU A 123 -13.28 3.56 -29.00
N PRO A 124 -13.13 2.29 -29.44
CA PRO A 124 -12.86 1.17 -28.55
C PRO A 124 -11.43 1.23 -28.00
N VAL A 125 -11.26 0.68 -26.80
CA VAL A 125 -9.95 0.46 -26.18
C VAL A 125 -9.71 -1.04 -26.08
N PHE A 126 -8.47 -1.47 -26.26
CA PHE A 126 -8.05 -2.87 -26.21
C PHE A 126 -7.08 -3.13 -25.05
N VAL A 127 -6.93 -4.40 -24.68
CA VAL A 127 -5.96 -4.82 -23.67
C VAL A 127 -4.54 -4.45 -24.13
N GLY A 128 -3.75 -3.87 -23.24
CA GLY A 128 -2.39 -3.41 -23.55
C GLY A 128 -2.28 -1.97 -24.05
N ASP A 129 -3.40 -1.32 -24.40
CA ASP A 129 -3.42 0.10 -24.74
C ASP A 129 -3.05 0.97 -23.52
N ASP A 130 -2.18 1.97 -23.73
CA ASP A 130 -1.91 2.99 -22.71
C ASP A 130 -2.96 4.10 -22.79
N VAL A 131 -3.81 4.16 -21.76
CA VAL A 131 -4.91 5.11 -21.68
C VAL A 131 -4.60 6.19 -20.67
N VAL A 132 -4.60 7.44 -21.11
CA VAL A 132 -4.48 8.62 -20.26
C VAL A 132 -5.87 9.19 -19.97
N GLY A 133 -6.32 9.07 -18.73
CA GLY A 133 -7.48 9.78 -18.22
C GLY A 133 -7.11 11.19 -17.77
N GLU A 134 -7.91 12.18 -18.15
CA GLU A 134 -7.75 13.58 -17.78
C GLU A 134 -9.07 14.12 -17.21
N VAL A 135 -8.94 14.90 -16.14
CA VAL A 135 -10.05 15.58 -15.46
C VAL A 135 -9.67 17.04 -15.31
N GLN A 136 -10.33 17.91 -16.08
CA GLN A 136 -10.10 19.36 -16.07
C GLN A 136 -11.19 20.07 -15.28
N ALA A 137 -10.83 20.89 -14.30
CA ALA A 137 -11.81 21.66 -13.52
C ALA A 137 -12.39 22.81 -14.37
N ASN A 138 -13.68 22.74 -14.73
CA ASN A 138 -14.33 23.78 -15.53
C ASN A 138 -14.93 24.90 -14.67
N SER A 139 -15.58 24.52 -13.57
CA SER A 139 -16.23 25.49 -12.68
C SER A 139 -16.23 24.98 -11.25
N ILE A 140 -16.01 25.90 -10.31
CA ILE A 140 -16.00 25.63 -8.87
C ILE A 140 -17.04 26.54 -8.23
N ARG A 141 -18.03 25.94 -7.56
CA ARG A 141 -19.06 26.65 -6.81
C ARG A 141 -18.90 26.33 -5.33
N GLN A 142 -18.65 27.34 -4.51
CA GLN A 142 -18.60 27.19 -3.07
C GLN A 142 -20.01 26.88 -2.51
N LEU A 143 -20.08 25.83 -1.70
CA LEU A 143 -21.19 25.52 -0.80
C LEU A 143 -20.77 25.95 0.62
N LYS A 144 -21.58 25.68 1.65
CA LYS A 144 -21.28 26.11 3.03
C LYS A 144 -19.84 25.78 3.47
N ASP A 145 -19.51 24.49 3.50
CA ASP A 145 -18.25 23.92 3.98
C ASP A 145 -17.55 23.05 2.91
N LYS A 146 -18.08 23.02 1.69
CA LYS A 146 -17.66 22.13 0.60
C LYS A 146 -17.66 22.88 -0.74
N PHE A 147 -17.17 22.21 -1.79
CA PHE A 147 -17.08 22.79 -3.13
C PHE A 147 -17.73 21.87 -4.15
N MET A 148 -18.72 22.37 -4.88
CA MET A 148 -19.25 21.66 -6.04
C MET A 148 -18.41 22.00 -7.26
N VAL A 149 -17.76 21.00 -7.84
CA VAL A 149 -16.87 21.17 -8.98
C VAL A 149 -17.40 20.39 -10.17
N LYS A 150 -17.47 21.08 -11.31
CA LYS A 150 -17.72 20.44 -12.61
C LYS A 150 -16.39 20.24 -13.32
N PHE A 151 -16.19 19.05 -13.86
CA PHE A 151 -15.00 18.69 -14.60
C PHE A 151 -15.35 18.28 -16.03
N ALA A 152 -14.54 18.70 -16.99
CA ALA A 152 -14.45 18.00 -18.27
C ALA A 152 -13.60 16.74 -18.09
N THR A 153 -14.08 15.61 -18.60
CA THR A 153 -13.42 14.31 -18.47
C THR A 153 -13.10 13.76 -19.84
N THR A 154 -11.84 13.37 -20.08
CA THR A 154 -11.41 12.78 -21.35
C THR A 154 -10.44 11.63 -21.13
N CYS A 155 -10.62 10.53 -21.84
CA CYS A 155 -9.60 9.49 -21.97
C CYS A 155 -8.97 9.55 -23.37
N ARG A 156 -7.65 9.37 -23.46
CA ARG A 156 -6.91 9.32 -24.73
C ARG A 156 -6.02 8.10 -24.84
N LYS A 157 -5.82 7.59 -26.06
CA LYS A 157 -4.86 6.53 -26.40
C LYS A 157 -3.61 7.11 -27.09
N ASP A 158 -2.44 6.51 -26.84
CA ASP A 158 -1.18 6.63 -27.61
C ASP A 158 -0.89 8.01 -28.23
N GLY A 159 -0.98 9.07 -27.42
CA GLY A 159 -0.51 10.40 -27.81
C GLY A 159 -1.52 11.35 -28.47
N GLY A 160 -2.83 11.05 -28.51
CA GLY A 160 -3.81 12.13 -28.77
C GLY A 160 -5.27 11.81 -29.02
N GLU A 161 -5.63 10.60 -29.44
CA GLU A 161 -7.00 10.30 -29.87
C GLU A 161 -7.97 10.18 -28.68
N VAL A 162 -9.10 10.88 -28.71
CA VAL A 162 -10.09 10.86 -27.62
C VAL A 162 -10.98 9.63 -27.77
N VAL A 163 -10.81 8.67 -26.87
CA VAL A 163 -11.61 7.43 -26.84
C VAL A 163 -12.90 7.58 -26.04
N ILE A 164 -12.85 8.36 -24.95
CA ILE A 164 -14.01 8.68 -24.10
C ILE A 164 -14.00 10.17 -23.80
N GLY A 165 -15.13 10.84 -24.03
CA GLY A 165 -15.38 12.21 -23.60
C GLY A 165 -16.54 12.31 -22.64
N GLY A 166 -16.66 13.42 -21.90
CA GLY A 166 -17.81 13.67 -21.05
C GLY A 166 -17.57 14.72 -20.00
N GLU A 167 -18.49 14.77 -19.03
CA GLU A 167 -18.42 15.67 -17.89
C GLU A 167 -18.68 14.92 -16.58
N ALA A 168 -17.96 15.30 -15.54
CA ALA A 168 -18.17 14.85 -14.18
C ALA A 168 -18.60 16.01 -13.28
N THR A 169 -19.46 15.74 -12.31
CA THR A 169 -19.73 16.66 -11.20
C THR A 169 -19.43 15.95 -9.90
N ALA A 170 -18.60 16.56 -9.05
CA ALA A 170 -18.29 16.05 -7.73
C ALA A 170 -18.36 17.16 -6.67
N ILE A 171 -18.66 16.77 -5.43
CA ILE A 171 -18.57 17.65 -4.26
C ILE A 171 -17.28 17.32 -3.52
N LEU A 172 -16.37 18.28 -3.46
CA LEU A 172 -15.07 18.17 -2.80
C LEU A 172 -15.15 18.74 -1.38
N PRO A 173 -14.50 18.10 -0.39
CA PRO A 173 -14.41 18.65 0.97
C PRO A 173 -13.43 19.83 1.07
N ALA A 174 -12.42 19.88 0.20
CA ALA A 174 -11.46 20.98 0.13
C ALA A 174 -10.93 21.12 -1.31
N LEU A 175 -10.37 22.29 -1.63
CA LEU A 175 -9.70 22.56 -2.92
C LEU A 175 -8.20 22.32 -2.88
N ALA A 176 -7.63 21.99 -1.71
CA ALA A 176 -6.22 21.67 -1.61
C ALA A 176 -5.93 20.41 -2.45
N VAL A 177 -5.13 20.56 -3.51
CA VAL A 177 -4.67 19.46 -4.34
C VAL A 177 -3.57 18.77 -3.55
N ASN A 178 -3.85 17.57 -3.04
CA ASN A 178 -2.80 16.75 -2.48
C ASN A 178 -1.80 16.45 -3.60
N GLY A 179 -0.56 16.91 -3.41
CA GLY A 179 0.49 16.86 -4.42
C GLY A 179 0.66 15.45 -4.96
N VAL A 180 0.40 15.28 -6.25
CA VAL A 180 0.72 14.05 -6.96
C VAL A 180 2.19 14.08 -7.33
N GLY A 181 3.01 13.68 -6.34
CA GLY A 181 4.29 13.05 -6.62
C GLY A 181 4.02 11.59 -6.94
N GLN A 182 3.95 11.26 -8.23
CA GLN A 182 4.04 9.93 -8.85
C GLN A 182 3.68 8.71 -7.97
N GLY A 183 2.50 8.14 -8.24
CA GLY A 183 2.27 6.71 -8.01
C GLY A 183 1.14 6.35 -7.06
N PHE A 184 0.16 5.63 -7.62
CA PHE A 184 -0.62 4.61 -6.92
C PHE A 184 -1.61 5.07 -5.83
N TYR A 185 -2.87 5.24 -6.25
CA TYR A 185 -4.00 4.75 -5.46
C TYR A 185 -4.58 3.54 -6.20
N SER A 186 -3.86 2.41 -6.13
CA SER A 186 -4.58 1.14 -6.13
C SER A 186 -5.23 0.99 -4.76
N LEU A 187 -6.39 0.33 -4.67
CA LEU A 187 -6.96 -0.16 -3.40
C LEU A 187 -5.98 -1.07 -2.63
N ASP A 188 -4.84 -1.39 -3.24
CA ASP A 188 -3.72 -2.13 -2.69
C ASP A 188 -2.67 -1.26 -1.95
N ASN A 189 -2.89 0.01 -1.63
CA ASN A 189 -1.87 0.81 -0.93
C ASN A 189 -2.23 1.10 0.52
N ILE A 190 -1.24 0.95 1.40
CA ILE A 190 -1.38 1.35 2.80
C ILE A 190 -0.88 2.79 2.93
N LEU A 191 -1.84 3.67 3.21
CA LEU A 191 -1.59 5.07 3.47
C LEU A 191 -1.04 5.24 4.88
N ILE A 192 0.20 5.71 4.99
CA ILE A 192 0.82 6.08 6.27
C ILE A 192 0.57 7.58 6.44
N GLN A 193 -0.56 7.90 7.07
CA GLN A 193 -0.88 9.27 7.48
C GLN A 193 -0.74 9.39 8.99
N ASN A 194 0.11 10.31 9.44
CA ASN A 194 -0.13 10.93 10.73
C ASN A 194 -1.30 11.92 10.54
N LEU A 195 -2.50 11.51 10.94
CA LEU A 195 -3.65 12.41 11.06
C LEU A 195 -3.38 13.35 12.22
N GLY A 196 -2.61 14.40 11.95
CA GLY A 196 -2.60 15.58 12.78
C GLY A 196 -4.04 16.05 12.94
N ARG A 197 -4.59 15.82 14.13
CA ARG A 197 -5.90 16.27 14.65
C ARG A 197 -7.11 15.38 14.30
N LEU A 198 -7.46 14.50 15.23
CA LEU A 198 -8.83 14.40 15.77
C LEU A 198 -8.73 14.24 17.28
N ARG A 199 -9.33 15.19 18.00
CA ARG A 199 -9.36 15.25 19.47
C ARG A 199 -10.47 14.33 19.97
N ASP A 200 -10.09 13.27 20.66
CA ASP A 200 -10.95 12.70 21.71
C ASP A 200 -10.33 13.03 23.07
N ALA A 201 -11.07 13.80 23.86
CA ALA A 201 -10.67 14.19 25.20
C ALA A 201 -10.66 12.96 26.12
N GLY A 202 -9.50 12.29 26.22
CA GLY A 202 -9.28 11.21 27.19
C GLY A 202 -8.30 10.12 26.79
N ALA A 203 -7.92 9.99 25.51
CA ALA A 203 -6.97 8.97 25.05
C ALA A 203 -5.51 9.47 25.08
N ARG A 204 -4.58 8.69 25.65
CA ARG A 204 -3.13 8.95 25.56
C ARG A 204 -2.67 8.82 24.10
N ARG A 205 -1.87 9.78 23.65
CA ARG A 205 -1.37 9.90 22.28
C ARG A 205 -0.22 8.89 22.00
N PRO A 206 -0.31 8.04 20.97
CA PRO A 206 0.75 7.09 20.60
C PRO A 206 1.97 7.76 19.93
N ASP A 207 1.85 9.00 19.50
CA ASP A 207 2.83 9.79 18.75
C ASP A 207 3.60 10.81 19.61
N THR A 208 3.38 10.80 20.93
CA THR A 208 4.07 11.67 21.90
C THR A 208 4.95 10.87 22.85
N VAL A 209 6.15 11.37 23.13
CA VAL A 209 7.03 10.83 24.18
C VAL A 209 7.28 11.89 25.23
N ILE A 210 7.39 11.45 26.49
CA ILE A 210 7.77 12.32 27.59
C ILE A 210 9.30 12.40 27.62
N GLU A 211 9.83 13.51 27.13
CA GLU A 211 11.27 13.81 27.17
C GLU A 211 11.62 14.63 28.41
N LYS A 212 12.81 14.41 28.98
CA LYS A 212 13.36 15.27 30.02
C LYS A 212 14.10 16.44 29.37
N VAL A 213 13.47 17.62 29.36
CA VAL A 213 14.05 18.85 28.81
C VAL A 213 14.57 19.72 29.94
N LYS A 214 15.77 20.31 29.79
CA LYS A 214 16.27 21.32 30.73
C LYS A 214 15.56 22.64 30.49
N ASN A 215 15.00 23.21 31.54
CA ASN A 215 14.42 24.55 31.49
C ASN A 215 15.51 25.63 31.53
N ALA A 216 15.13 26.89 31.27
CA ALA A 216 16.05 28.04 31.25
C ALA A 216 16.85 28.23 32.55
N ASN A 217 16.40 27.61 33.65
CA ASN A 217 17.04 27.64 34.97
C ASN A 217 17.93 26.41 35.24
N GLY A 218 18.13 25.52 34.26
CA GLY A 218 18.99 24.34 34.36
C GLY A 218 18.35 23.09 35.00
N ASN A 219 17.09 23.16 35.43
CA ASN A 219 16.36 22.05 36.03
C ASN A 219 15.73 21.15 34.96
N TRP A 220 15.76 19.84 35.19
CA TRP A 220 15.14 18.85 34.32
C TRP A 220 13.63 18.82 34.53
N MET A 221 12.87 19.09 33.48
CA MET A 221 11.41 18.99 33.47
C MET A 221 10.96 17.93 32.48
N LYS A 222 9.88 17.22 32.81
CA LYS A 222 9.25 16.28 31.88
C LYS A 222 8.34 17.07 30.95
N GLN A 223 8.61 17.02 29.66
CA GLN A 223 7.84 17.68 28.62
C GLN A 223 7.33 16.63 27.65
N GLU A 224 6.07 16.74 27.25
CA GLU A 224 5.49 15.93 26.19
C GLU A 224 5.96 16.52 24.84
N VAL A 225 6.61 15.68 24.04
CA VAL A 225 7.20 16.04 22.74
C VAL A 225 6.58 15.15 21.66
N ASP A 226 6.11 15.77 20.58
CA ASP A 226 5.62 15.04 19.41
C ASP A 226 6.81 14.35 18.71
N LEU A 227 6.74 13.03 18.53
CA LEU A 227 7.79 12.26 17.83
C LEU A 227 7.76 12.49 16.31
N LEU A 228 6.58 12.70 15.75
CA LEU A 228 6.35 12.74 14.29
C LEU A 228 5.67 14.07 13.92
N HIS A 229 6.38 14.92 13.17
CA HIS A 229 5.86 16.23 12.76
C HIS A 229 5.48 16.21 11.28
N ASN A 230 4.18 16.24 10.97
CA ASN A 230 3.65 16.34 9.59
C ASN A 230 4.29 15.34 8.60
N ILE A 231 4.51 14.09 9.03
CA ILE A 231 5.07 13.05 8.16
C ILE A 231 3.93 12.33 7.45
N THR A 232 3.97 12.34 6.12
CA THR A 232 3.07 11.59 5.24
C THR A 232 3.87 10.66 4.34
N GLY A 233 3.40 9.43 4.16
CA GLY A 233 4.02 8.45 3.26
C GLY A 233 3.04 7.36 2.83
N TYR A 234 3.50 6.47 1.96
CA TYR A 234 2.74 5.31 1.51
C TYR A 234 3.63 4.07 1.45
N ALA A 235 3.04 2.91 1.67
CA ALA A 235 3.66 1.62 1.40
C ALA A 235 2.74 0.83 0.46
N ALA A 236 3.27 0.45 -0.70
CA ALA A 236 2.51 -0.39 -1.64
C ALA A 236 2.37 -1.81 -1.09
N LYS A 237 1.18 -2.42 -1.16
CA LYS A 237 0.98 -3.82 -0.76
C LYS A 237 1.87 -4.72 -1.61
N GLY A 238 2.45 -5.72 -0.95
CA GLY A 238 3.41 -6.64 -1.56
C GLY A 238 4.81 -6.03 -1.80
N CYS A 239 5.04 -4.75 -1.47
CA CYS A 239 6.36 -4.12 -1.59
C CYS A 239 7.06 -4.01 -0.23
N ILE A 240 8.38 -4.24 -0.24
CA ILE A 240 9.24 -3.95 0.92
C ILE A 240 9.54 -2.45 0.88
N THR A 241 9.09 -1.72 1.89
CA THR A 241 9.43 -0.30 2.08
C THR A 241 10.40 -0.18 3.25
N ALA A 242 11.53 0.50 3.06
CA ALA A 242 12.57 0.63 4.06
C ALA A 242 12.69 2.09 4.54
N ALA A 243 12.66 2.31 5.86
CA ALA A 243 13.06 3.58 6.45
C ALA A 243 14.58 3.59 6.65
N MET A 244 15.28 4.49 5.97
CA MET A 244 16.74 4.56 5.94
C MET A 244 17.25 5.84 6.59
N GLY A 245 18.40 5.77 7.24
CA GLY A 245 19.02 6.90 7.94
C GLY A 245 20.22 6.46 8.80
N PRO A 246 21.14 7.37 9.14
CA PRO A 246 22.32 7.05 9.94
C PRO A 246 21.97 6.39 11.29
N SER A 247 22.92 5.68 11.90
CA SER A 247 22.72 5.10 13.24
C SER A 247 22.35 6.21 14.23
N GLY A 248 21.35 5.97 15.09
CA GLY A 248 20.82 6.99 16.00
C GLY A 248 19.83 7.99 15.39
N ALA A 249 19.54 7.94 14.09
CA ALA A 249 18.57 8.83 13.43
C ALA A 249 17.09 8.60 13.82
N GLY A 250 16.81 7.76 14.83
CA GLY A 250 15.45 7.53 15.32
C GLY A 250 14.58 6.58 14.48
N LYS A 251 15.15 5.74 13.61
CA LYS A 251 14.40 4.77 12.77
C LYS A 251 13.53 3.81 13.57
N SER A 252 14.09 3.21 14.62
CA SER A 252 13.38 2.31 15.53
C SER A 252 12.25 3.04 16.25
N THR A 253 12.56 4.24 16.78
CA THR A 253 11.59 5.12 17.44
C THR A 253 10.46 5.54 16.50
N PHE A 254 10.77 5.79 15.23
CA PHE A 254 9.79 6.07 14.19
C PHE A 254 8.83 4.90 13.98
N PHE A 255 9.35 3.67 13.86
CA PHE A 255 8.51 2.48 13.71
C PHE A 255 7.69 2.17 14.96
N ASP A 256 8.25 2.34 16.15
CA ASP A 256 7.53 2.12 17.41
C ASP A 256 6.41 3.15 17.60
N GLY A 257 6.67 4.42 17.29
CA GLY A 257 5.64 5.47 17.29
C GLY A 257 4.52 5.17 16.27
N LEU A 258 4.86 4.72 15.06
CA LEU A 258 3.89 4.35 14.05
C LEU A 258 3.08 3.09 14.43
N ALA A 259 3.70 2.15 15.16
CA ALA A 259 3.04 0.96 15.68
C ALA A 259 2.28 1.21 16.99
N GLY A 260 2.30 2.45 17.53
CA GLY A 260 1.69 2.81 18.81
C GLY A 260 2.30 2.11 20.02
N ARG A 261 3.60 1.76 19.96
CA ARG A 261 4.34 1.08 21.03
C ARG A 261 5.15 2.11 21.83
N GLU A 262 5.12 2.02 23.16
CA GLU A 262 6.02 2.83 23.99
C GLU A 262 7.48 2.40 23.76
N PRO A 263 8.42 3.34 23.53
CA PRO A 263 9.80 3.04 23.14
C PRO A 263 10.67 2.56 24.32
N HIS A 264 10.15 1.68 25.17
CA HIS A 264 10.83 1.22 26.38
C HIS A 264 11.12 -0.28 26.33
N GLY A 265 12.38 -0.63 26.08
CA GLY A 265 12.96 -1.93 26.42
C GLY A 265 13.37 -2.80 25.23
N THR A 266 14.45 -3.57 25.43
CA THR A 266 14.97 -4.57 24.51
C THR A 266 13.89 -5.54 24.06
N ARG A 267 13.76 -5.72 22.74
CA ARG A 267 12.90 -6.74 22.11
C ARG A 267 13.40 -8.13 22.50
N ASP A 268 12.80 -8.72 23.51
CA ASP A 268 12.97 -10.15 23.76
C ASP A 268 11.93 -10.90 22.93
N ASP A 269 12.39 -11.80 22.06
CA ASP A 269 11.55 -12.71 21.29
C ASP A 269 10.77 -13.59 22.28
N ARG A 270 9.51 -13.23 22.58
CA ARG A 270 8.63 -13.93 23.53
C ARG A 270 8.14 -15.27 22.94
N LEU A 271 9.05 -16.15 22.61
CA LEU A 271 8.77 -17.52 22.18
C LEU A 271 8.90 -18.46 23.38
N PHE A 272 8.04 -19.47 23.46
CA PHE A 272 8.12 -20.47 24.52
C PHE A 272 9.29 -21.43 24.25
N PRO A 273 10.33 -21.48 25.11
CA PRO A 273 11.52 -22.30 24.87
C PRO A 273 11.24 -23.80 24.75
N MET A 274 10.16 -24.25 25.38
CA MET A 274 9.73 -25.65 25.50
C MET A 274 9.03 -26.17 24.24
N LEU A 275 8.62 -25.29 23.32
CA LEU A 275 7.91 -25.69 22.10
C LEU A 275 8.90 -25.89 20.96
N THR A 276 8.53 -26.75 20.01
CA THR A 276 9.20 -26.86 18.71
C THR A 276 8.80 -25.72 17.79
N VAL A 277 9.52 -25.52 16.69
CA VAL A 277 9.15 -24.56 15.63
C VAL A 277 7.73 -24.82 15.12
N TYR A 278 7.39 -26.08 14.83
CA TYR A 278 6.07 -26.46 14.37
C TYR A 278 4.98 -26.15 15.40
N GLU A 279 5.17 -26.54 16.66
CA GLU A 279 4.20 -26.28 17.73
C GLU A 279 4.03 -24.78 17.99
N THR A 280 5.10 -24.00 17.91
CA THR A 280 5.06 -22.54 18.08
C THR A 280 4.20 -21.87 17.00
N LEU A 281 4.37 -22.28 15.74
CA LEU A 281 3.57 -21.74 14.64
C LEU A 281 2.14 -22.29 14.64
N MET A 282 1.93 -23.55 15.01
CA MET A 282 0.59 -24.13 15.17
C MET A 282 -0.18 -23.42 16.29
N PHE A 283 0.48 -23.16 17.42
CA PHE A 283 -0.09 -22.37 18.51
C PHE A 283 -0.51 -20.97 18.01
N ALA A 284 0.36 -20.27 17.28
CA ALA A 284 0.00 -18.98 16.70
C ALA A 284 -1.15 -19.07 15.68
N ALA A 285 -1.20 -20.12 14.86
CA ALA A 285 -2.30 -20.38 13.92
C ALA A 285 -3.62 -20.60 14.64
N ASP A 286 -3.64 -21.39 15.71
CA ASP A 286 -4.87 -21.71 16.43
C ASP A 286 -5.56 -20.46 16.98
N PHE A 287 -4.78 -19.53 17.53
CA PHE A 287 -5.30 -18.26 18.05
C PHE A 287 -5.60 -17.22 16.96
N ARG A 288 -4.75 -17.10 15.92
CA ARG A 288 -4.83 -15.98 14.97
C ARG A 288 -5.59 -16.31 13.68
N LEU A 289 -5.84 -17.57 13.35
CA LEU A 289 -6.54 -18.00 12.12
C LEU A 289 -8.02 -18.40 12.35
N GLY A 290 -8.59 -18.08 13.52
CA GLY A 290 -10.03 -18.14 13.77
C GLY A 290 -10.70 -19.47 13.38
N SER A 291 -11.79 -19.37 12.59
CA SER A 291 -12.70 -20.45 12.18
C SER A 291 -12.17 -21.38 11.08
N MET A 292 -10.89 -21.29 10.72
CA MET A 292 -10.27 -22.24 9.78
C MET A 292 -10.28 -23.67 10.33
N SER A 293 -10.45 -24.66 9.46
CA SER A 293 -10.39 -26.06 9.87
C SER A 293 -8.99 -26.42 10.39
N ALA A 294 -8.91 -27.41 11.28
CA ALA A 294 -7.62 -27.89 11.80
C ALA A 294 -6.71 -28.41 10.67
N ALA A 295 -7.27 -28.97 9.59
CA ALA A 295 -6.50 -29.42 8.43
C ALA A 295 -5.89 -28.24 7.67
N ASP A 296 -6.65 -27.17 7.42
CA ASP A 296 -6.17 -25.99 6.70
C ASP A 296 -5.14 -25.20 7.50
N LYS A 297 -5.32 -25.11 8.83
CA LYS A 297 -4.33 -24.52 9.73
C LYS A 297 -3.00 -25.26 9.65
N ARG A 298 -3.02 -26.60 9.71
CA ARG A 298 -1.82 -27.43 9.55
C ARG A 298 -1.15 -27.20 8.20
N GLN A 299 -1.91 -27.20 7.11
CA GLN A 299 -1.36 -26.95 5.77
C GLN A 299 -0.72 -25.56 5.66
N CYS A 300 -1.34 -24.53 6.23
CA CYS A 300 -0.80 -23.18 6.27
C CYS A 300 0.53 -23.10 7.04
N VAL A 301 0.62 -23.77 8.20
CA VAL A 301 1.84 -23.85 9.01
C VAL A 301 2.97 -24.55 8.26
N GLU A 302 2.68 -25.67 7.60
CA GLU A 302 3.67 -26.43 6.83
C GLU A 302 4.27 -25.60 5.68
N GLN A 303 3.40 -24.93 4.91
CA GLN A 303 3.83 -24.03 3.85
C GLN A 303 4.66 -22.86 4.40
N LEU A 304 4.31 -22.34 5.57
CA LEU A 304 5.03 -21.25 6.19
C LEU A 304 6.44 -21.68 6.64
N ILE A 305 6.57 -22.87 7.23
CA ILE A 305 7.86 -23.45 7.64
C ILE A 305 8.78 -23.63 6.43
N GLU A 306 8.24 -24.14 5.31
CA GLU A 306 8.98 -24.28 4.06
C GLU A 306 9.45 -22.93 3.52
N LYS A 307 8.54 -21.94 3.44
CA LYS A 307 8.84 -20.59 2.94
C LYS A 307 9.89 -19.86 3.78
N LEU A 308 9.90 -20.08 5.09
CA LEU A 308 10.89 -19.53 6.02
C LEU A 308 12.21 -20.32 6.02
N GLY A 309 12.32 -21.40 5.26
CA GLY A 309 13.51 -22.27 5.25
C GLY A 309 13.80 -22.86 6.62
N LEU A 310 12.74 -23.28 7.33
CA LEU A 310 12.80 -23.89 8.67
C LEU A 310 12.51 -25.39 8.65
N THR A 311 12.37 -26.02 7.48
CA THR A 311 12.03 -27.44 7.32
C THR A 311 12.96 -28.37 8.11
N SER A 312 14.28 -28.13 8.08
CA SER A 312 15.27 -28.92 8.81
C SER A 312 15.15 -28.81 10.33
N SER A 313 14.59 -27.68 10.80
CA SER A 313 14.54 -27.30 12.22
C SER A 313 13.09 -27.31 12.75
N ARG A 314 12.17 -27.90 11.96
CA ARG A 314 10.73 -28.00 12.22
C ARG A 314 10.42 -28.58 13.61
N ASN A 315 11.09 -29.68 13.95
CA ASN A 315 10.91 -30.40 15.21
C ASN A 315 11.98 -30.05 16.25
N THR A 316 12.76 -28.99 16.01
CA THR A 316 13.75 -28.49 16.97
C THR A 316 13.07 -27.54 17.95
N TYR A 317 13.39 -27.69 19.23
CA TYR A 317 12.92 -26.78 20.28
C TYR A 317 13.43 -25.35 20.05
N ILE A 318 12.63 -24.34 20.39
CA ILE A 318 13.07 -22.94 20.35
C ILE A 318 14.27 -22.73 21.26
N GLY A 319 14.24 -23.32 22.46
CA GLY A 319 15.32 -23.28 23.43
C GLY A 319 15.55 -21.89 24.04
N ASP A 320 16.44 -21.84 25.02
CA ASP A 320 16.80 -20.64 25.77
C ASP A 320 18.28 -20.74 26.23
N LYS A 321 18.67 -19.94 27.24
CA LYS A 321 20.03 -19.97 27.78
C LYS A 321 20.38 -21.30 28.47
N GLY A 322 19.39 -22.09 28.90
CA GLY A 322 19.57 -23.37 29.60
C GLY A 322 19.37 -24.60 28.71
N ARG A 323 18.62 -24.49 27.61
CA ARG A 323 18.35 -25.58 26.67
C ARG A 323 18.72 -25.20 25.24
N ARG A 324 19.66 -25.94 24.64
CA ARG A 324 20.04 -25.76 23.23
C ARG A 324 18.80 -25.94 22.34
N GLY A 325 18.55 -24.95 21.49
CA GLY A 325 17.45 -24.96 20.54
C GLY A 325 17.88 -24.42 19.18
N VAL A 326 16.94 -23.80 18.47
CA VAL A 326 17.19 -23.15 17.19
C VAL A 326 18.25 -22.05 17.30
N SER A 327 19.01 -21.84 16.23
CA SER A 327 19.98 -20.74 16.14
C SER A 327 19.30 -19.38 16.24
N GLY A 328 20.04 -18.32 16.57
CA GLY A 328 19.48 -16.96 16.65
C GLY A 328 18.81 -16.50 15.34
N GLY A 329 19.38 -16.85 14.19
CA GLY A 329 18.78 -16.55 12.89
C GLY A 329 17.52 -17.37 12.59
N GLU A 330 17.43 -18.61 13.06
CA GLU A 330 16.21 -19.42 12.98
C GLU A 330 15.14 -18.90 13.92
N ARG A 331 15.50 -18.58 15.16
CA ARG A 331 14.62 -17.94 16.15
C ARG A 331 13.94 -16.72 15.57
N ARG A 332 14.72 -15.84 14.92
CA ARG A 332 14.18 -14.66 14.25
C ARG A 332 13.17 -15.01 13.15
N ARG A 333 13.45 -16.02 12.32
CA ARG A 333 12.50 -16.48 11.29
C ARG A 333 11.23 -17.07 11.91
N VAL A 334 11.33 -17.76 13.05
CA VAL A 334 10.16 -18.24 13.80
C VAL A 334 9.33 -17.06 14.31
N THR A 335 9.96 -16.05 14.92
CA THR A 335 9.27 -14.82 15.37
C THR A 335 8.52 -14.16 14.22
N ILE A 336 9.18 -13.99 13.06
CA ILE A 336 8.55 -13.47 11.85
C ILE A 336 7.36 -14.35 11.45
N GLY A 337 7.52 -15.68 11.47
CA GLY A 337 6.45 -16.64 11.16
C GLY A 337 5.22 -16.45 12.04
N VAL A 338 5.41 -16.30 13.35
CA VAL A 338 4.32 -16.03 14.31
C VAL A 338 3.58 -14.74 13.96
N ASP A 339 4.29 -13.71 13.52
CA ASP A 339 3.71 -12.41 13.18
C ASP A 339 3.02 -12.38 11.81
N ILE A 340 3.44 -13.20 10.85
CA ILE A 340 2.85 -13.20 9.50
C ILE A 340 1.80 -14.29 9.27
N ILE A 341 1.63 -15.24 10.20
CA ILE A 341 0.77 -16.41 9.99
C ILE A 341 -0.68 -16.04 9.69
N HIS A 342 -1.16 -14.92 10.24
CA HIS A 342 -2.50 -14.38 10.03
C HIS A 342 -2.60 -13.37 8.89
N ARG A 343 -1.57 -13.32 8.02
CA ARG A 343 -1.51 -12.46 6.83
C ARG A 343 -1.84 -10.99 7.15
N PRO A 344 -1.07 -10.33 8.03
CA PRO A 344 -1.27 -8.93 8.34
C PRO A 344 -1.19 -8.08 7.06
N SER A 345 -2.04 -7.07 6.96
CA SER A 345 -2.01 -6.14 5.83
C SER A 345 -0.70 -5.33 5.81
N LEU A 346 -0.14 -5.00 6.99
CA LEU A 346 1.10 -4.25 7.18
C LEU A 346 2.01 -4.94 8.19
N LEU A 347 3.32 -5.01 7.90
CA LEU A 347 4.34 -5.56 8.81
C LEU A 347 5.50 -4.58 8.97
N PHE A 348 5.78 -4.17 10.21
CA PHE A 348 6.95 -3.38 10.55
C PHE A 348 8.11 -4.28 10.95
N LEU A 349 9.26 -4.11 10.29
CA LEU A 349 10.47 -4.88 10.55
C LEU A 349 11.59 -3.91 10.87
N ASP A 350 12.11 -3.99 12.09
CA ASP A 350 13.27 -3.21 12.49
C ASP A 350 14.51 -4.11 12.50
N GLU A 351 15.56 -3.64 11.84
CA GLU A 351 16.84 -4.32 11.63
C GLU A 351 16.77 -5.80 11.20
N PRO A 352 15.97 -6.25 10.20
CA PRO A 352 15.83 -7.66 9.82
C PRO A 352 17.11 -8.22 9.13
N THR A 353 18.20 -8.33 9.88
CA THR A 353 19.43 -9.04 9.54
C THR A 353 19.28 -10.55 9.66
#